data_AF-A0A9D7UL30-F1
#
_entry.id   AF-A0A9D7UL30-F1
#
_cell.length_a   1.000
_cell.length_b   1.000
_cell.length_c   1.000
_cell.angle_alpha   90.00
_cell.angle_beta   90.00
_cell.angle_gamma   90.00
#
_symmetry.space_group_name_H-M   'P 1'
#
loop_
_entity.id
_entity.type
_entity.pdbx_description
1 polymer ?
#
loop_
_entity_poly.entity_id
_entity_poly.type
_entity_poly.pdbx_seq_one_letter_code
_entity_poly.pdbx_strand_id
1 'polypeptide(L)'
;MPKNKNHKGILKRIRVTKTGKVKHKRCGHKHLRSGKPGSKDRMSRIPSYMTTGEAKRLEKLLHRRLRGRTQPLASLRRSPSPEERKAMKAEKAKAAA
;
A
#
# COMPACT_ATOMS: atom_id res chain seq x y z
N MET A 1 26.00 -1.40 10.73
CA MET A 1 24.69 -2.02 10.40
C MET A 1 23.90 -1.11 9.45
N PRO A 2 23.64 -1.51 8.19
CA PRO A 2 22.84 -0.70 7.27
C PRO A 2 21.36 -0.75 7.68
N LYS A 3 20.74 0.42 7.92
CA LYS A 3 19.31 0.55 8.24
C LYS A 3 18.48 0.55 6.96
N ASN A 4 17.41 -0.22 6.93
CA ASN A 4 16.43 -0.19 5.83
C ASN A 4 15.76 1.18 5.78
N LYS A 5 16.03 1.94 4.70
CA LYS A 5 15.46 3.27 4.47
C LYS A 5 14.38 3.21 3.40
N ASN A 6 13.34 4.01 3.58
CA ASN A 6 12.26 4.09 2.62
C ASN A 6 12.75 4.68 1.29
N HIS A 7 12.24 4.14 0.19
CA HIS A 7 12.54 4.67 -1.14
C HIS A 7 11.93 6.06 -1.36
N LYS A 8 12.77 7.11 -1.33
CA LYS A 8 12.33 8.53 -1.41
C LYS A 8 11.60 8.87 -2.71
N GLY A 9 12.01 8.29 -3.84
CA GLY A 9 11.39 8.56 -5.14
C GLY A 9 9.92 8.11 -5.21
N ILE A 10 9.57 7.06 -4.46
CA ILE A 10 8.20 6.54 -4.39
C ILE A 10 7.37 7.39 -3.43
N LEU A 11 7.92 7.73 -2.27
CA LEU A 11 7.23 8.57 -1.27
C LEU A 11 6.73 9.90 -1.83
N LYS A 12 7.48 10.51 -2.77
CA LYS A 12 7.07 11.75 -3.45
C LYS A 12 5.88 11.59 -4.39
N ARG A 13 5.60 10.35 -4.85
CA ARG A 13 4.64 10.07 -5.94
C ARG A 13 3.36 9.42 -5.46
N ILE A 14 3.35 8.81 -4.28
CA ILE A 14 2.20 8.07 -3.74
C ILE A 14 1.72 8.67 -2.43
N ARG A 15 0.43 8.49 -2.15
CA ARG A 15 -0.16 8.77 -0.84
C ARG A 15 -0.79 7.50 -0.28
N VAL A 16 -0.46 7.17 0.97
CA VAL A 16 -1.06 6.04 1.68
C VAL A 16 -2.27 6.55 2.48
N THR A 17 -3.40 5.89 2.32
CA THR A 17 -4.64 6.21 3.06
C THR A 17 -4.63 5.58 4.46
N LYS A 18 -5.54 6.00 5.35
CA LYS A 18 -5.68 5.43 6.72
C LYS A 18 -5.84 3.90 6.70
N THR A 19 -6.52 3.36 5.69
CA THR A 19 -6.79 1.92 5.53
C THR A 19 -5.69 1.16 4.78
N GLY A 20 -4.57 1.82 4.45
CA GLY A 20 -3.42 1.22 3.78
C GLY A 20 -3.49 1.18 2.26
N LYS A 21 -4.59 1.62 1.62
CA LYS A 21 -4.65 1.72 0.15
C LYS A 21 -3.65 2.74 -0.37
N VAL A 22 -2.95 2.38 -1.43
CA VAL A 22 -2.00 3.27 -2.12
C VAL A 22 -2.72 4.06 -3.22
N LYS A 23 -2.79 5.38 -3.04
CA LYS A 23 -3.34 6.34 -4.01
C LYS A 23 -2.21 6.91 -4.86
N HIS A 24 -2.42 6.98 -6.17
CA HIS A 24 -1.50 7.61 -7.12
C HIS A 24 -2.26 8.42 -8.18
N LYS A 25 -1.56 9.37 -8.80
CA LYS A 25 -2.10 10.12 -9.95
C LYS A 25 -1.92 9.29 -11.23
N ARG A 26 -2.87 9.40 -12.16
CA ARG A 26 -2.77 8.77 -13.48
C ARG A 26 -1.70 9.48 -14.33
N CYS A 27 -0.98 8.70 -15.13
CA CYS A 27 -0.01 9.23 -16.09
C CYS A 27 -0.72 9.99 -17.24
N GLY A 28 0.01 10.88 -17.92
CA GLY A 28 -0.46 11.51 -19.15
C GLY A 28 -1.61 12.51 -19.01
N HIS A 29 -1.99 12.93 -17.80
CA HIS A 29 -3.10 13.87 -17.61
C HIS A 29 -2.75 15.33 -17.97
N LYS A 30 -1.50 15.75 -17.82
CA LYS A 30 -1.10 17.17 -17.99
C LYS A 30 -0.85 17.58 -19.45
N HIS A 31 -0.21 16.72 -20.23
CA HIS A 31 0.26 17.03 -21.59
C HIS A 31 -0.75 16.58 -22.65
N LEU A 32 -0.82 17.30 -23.79
CA LEU A 32 -1.70 17.02 -24.94
C LEU A 32 -3.15 16.78 -24.51
N ARG A 33 -3.76 17.80 -23.91
CA ARG A 33 -5.16 17.74 -23.43
C ARG A 33 -6.18 18.13 -24.51
N SER A 34 -5.78 18.98 -25.45
CA SER A 34 -6.61 19.44 -26.57
C SER A 34 -7.11 18.29 -27.45
N GLY A 35 -6.25 17.32 -27.76
CA GLY A 35 -6.62 16.13 -28.56
C GLY A 35 -7.33 15.02 -27.79
N LYS A 36 -7.62 15.20 -26.49
CA LYS A 36 -8.30 14.17 -25.68
C LYS A 36 -9.78 14.52 -25.54
N PRO A 37 -10.67 13.52 -25.64
CA PRO A 37 -12.08 13.78 -25.37
C PRO A 37 -12.27 14.21 -23.91
N GLY A 38 -13.22 15.13 -23.68
CA GLY A 38 -13.47 15.69 -22.35
C GLY A 38 -13.75 14.62 -21.29
N SER A 39 -14.37 13.50 -21.66
CA SER A 39 -14.60 12.34 -20.80
C SER A 39 -13.29 11.71 -20.29
N LYS A 40 -12.32 11.49 -21.18
CA LYS A 40 -11.00 10.93 -20.84
C LYS A 40 -10.18 11.88 -19.98
N ASP A 41 -10.29 13.18 -20.25
CA ASP A 41 -9.63 14.20 -19.44
C ASP A 41 -10.22 14.25 -18.01
N ARG A 42 -11.55 14.25 -17.87
CA ARG A 42 -12.23 14.15 -16.56
C ARG A 42 -11.82 12.90 -15.78
N MET A 43 -11.83 11.75 -16.45
CA MET A 43 -11.41 10.48 -15.85
C MET A 43 -9.93 10.49 -15.41
N SER A 44 -9.07 11.17 -16.16
CA SER A 44 -7.64 11.32 -15.87
C SER A 44 -7.34 12.22 -14.66
N ARG A 45 -8.24 13.14 -14.32
CA ARG A 45 -8.13 14.00 -13.12
C ARG A 45 -8.29 13.19 -11.83
N ILE A 46 -9.11 12.13 -11.87
CA ILE A 46 -9.45 11.33 -10.70
C ILE A 46 -8.28 10.39 -10.35
N PRO A 47 -7.73 10.46 -9.13
CA PRO A 47 -6.64 9.58 -8.72
C PRO A 47 -7.10 8.12 -8.66
N SER A 48 -6.20 7.21 -9.00
CA SER A 48 -6.46 5.77 -8.96
C SER A 48 -5.79 5.12 -7.76
N TYR A 49 -6.23 3.92 -7.45
CA TYR A 49 -5.60 3.05 -6.45
C TYR A 49 -4.79 1.97 -7.15
N MET A 50 -3.62 1.66 -6.59
CA MET A 50 -2.76 0.58 -7.11
C MET A 50 -3.43 -0.79 -6.99
N THR A 51 -3.11 -1.67 -7.93
CA THR A 51 -3.52 -3.08 -7.88
C THR A 51 -2.80 -3.79 -6.73
N THR A 52 -3.29 -4.98 -6.37
CA THR A 52 -2.75 -5.75 -5.24
C THR A 52 -1.33 -6.25 -5.47
N GLY A 53 -0.99 -6.65 -6.70
CA GLY A 53 0.38 -7.03 -7.06
C GLY A 53 1.38 -5.89 -6.88
N GLU A 54 1.04 -4.70 -7.39
CA GLU A 54 1.89 -3.51 -7.26
C GLU A 54 2.02 -3.04 -5.81
N ALA A 55 0.94 -3.12 -5.02
CA ALA A 55 0.99 -2.78 -3.60
C ALA A 55 1.99 -3.66 -2.82
N LYS A 56 2.08 -4.96 -3.14
CA LYS A 56 3.04 -5.89 -2.52
C LYS A 56 4.49 -5.55 -2.87
N ARG A 57 4.75 -5.06 -4.09
CA ARG A 57 6.08 -4.57 -4.50
C ARG A 57 6.45 -3.30 -3.72
N LEU A 58 5.51 -2.36 -3.56
CA LEU A 58 5.72 -1.13 -2.80
C LEU A 58 5.94 -1.37 -1.30
N GLU A 59 5.29 -2.38 -0.73
CA GLU A 59 5.48 -2.78 0.68
C GLU A 59 6.95 -3.14 0.96
N LYS A 60 7.62 -3.85 0.04
CA LYS A 60 9.05 -4.18 0.17
C LYS A 60 9.95 -2.95 0.16
N LEU A 61 9.63 -1.96 -0.67
CA LEU A 61 10.44 -0.74 -0.87
C LEU A 61 10.22 0.33 0.21
N LEU A 62 9.06 0.31 0.86
CA LEU A 62 8.67 1.29 1.87
C LEU A 62 8.69 0.72 3.28
N HIS A 63 8.88 -0.59 3.41
CA HIS A 63 8.88 -1.32 4.68
C HIS A 63 7.61 -1.07 5.51
N ARG A 64 6.46 -0.94 4.82
CA ARG A 64 5.15 -0.67 5.41
C ARG A 64 4.13 -1.63 4.85
N ARG A 65 3.17 -2.05 5.67
CA ARG A 65 2.01 -2.84 5.22
C ARG A 65 1.09 -1.99 4.36
N LEU A 66 0.90 -2.38 3.10
CA LEU A 66 0.08 -1.66 2.13
C LEU A 66 -1.03 -2.57 1.60
N ARG A 67 -2.11 -1.95 1.15
CA ARG A 67 -3.28 -2.63 0.61
C ARG A 67 -3.49 -2.29 -0.86
N GLY A 68 -3.82 -3.30 -1.64
CA GLY A 68 -4.27 -3.12 -3.02
C GLY A 68 -5.71 -2.64 -3.13
N ARG A 69 -6.09 -2.16 -4.31
CA ARG A 69 -7.46 -1.75 -4.65
C ARG A 69 -8.47 -2.88 -4.44
N THR A 70 -8.10 -4.10 -4.83
CA THR A 70 -8.99 -5.27 -4.84
C THR A 70 -9.04 -6.02 -3.51
N GLN A 71 -8.13 -5.75 -2.58
CA GLN A 71 -8.20 -6.37 -1.26
C GLN A 71 -9.28 -5.71 -0.41
N PRO A 72 -10.23 -6.48 0.17
CA PRO A 72 -11.24 -5.95 1.08
C PRO A 72 -10.61 -5.52 2.43
N LEU A 73 -11.36 -4.75 3.23
CA LEU A 73 -10.87 -4.35 4.56
C LEU A 73 -10.87 -5.55 5.53
N ALA A 74 -11.83 -6.47 5.37
CA ALA A 74 -11.99 -7.67 6.19
C ALA A 74 -10.81 -8.66 6.09
N SER A 75 -10.02 -8.61 5.01
CA SER A 75 -8.84 -9.48 4.87
C SER A 75 -7.64 -9.02 5.68
N LEU A 76 -7.72 -7.89 6.38
CA LEU A 76 -6.65 -7.40 7.24
C LEU A 76 -6.62 -8.18 8.55
N ARG A 77 -5.60 -9.03 8.73
CA ARG A 77 -5.26 -9.59 10.05
C ARG A 77 -4.55 -8.51 10.88
N ARG A 78 -5.13 -8.13 12.02
CA ARG A 78 -4.47 -7.24 12.99
C ARG A 78 -3.17 -7.93 13.43
N SER A 79 -2.05 -7.20 13.38
CA SER A 79 -0.84 -7.73 14.00
C SER A 79 -1.09 -7.88 15.49
N PRO A 80 -0.75 -9.03 16.09
CA PRO A 80 -0.88 -9.18 17.53
C PRO A 80 0.04 -8.20 18.24
N SER A 81 -0.45 -7.66 19.36
CA SER A 81 0.29 -6.76 20.25
C SER A 81 1.59 -7.43 20.74
N PRO A 82 2.59 -6.66 21.22
CA PRO A 82 3.82 -7.25 21.77
C PRO A 82 3.55 -8.27 22.88
N GLU A 83 2.54 -8.01 23.71
CA GLU A 83 2.09 -8.89 24.79
C GLU A 83 1.41 -10.15 24.26
N GLU A 84 0.48 -10.00 23.30
CA GLU A 84 -0.18 -11.12 22.62
C GLU A 84 0.83 -12.00 21.87
N ARG A 85 1.88 -11.41 21.30
CA ARG A 85 3.00 -12.16 20.68
C ARG A 85 3.81 -12.93 21.71
N LYS A 86 4.05 -12.37 22.89
CA LYS A 86 4.78 -13.04 23.97
C LYS A 86 3.97 -14.21 24.53
N ALA A 87 2.67 -13.99 24.75
CA ALA A 87 1.72 -15.02 25.18
C ALA A 87 1.61 -16.16 24.15
N MET A 88 1.43 -15.85 22.86
CA MET A 88 1.39 -16.89 21.81
C MET A 88 2.70 -17.68 21.68
N LYS A 89 3.86 -17.04 21.92
CA LYS A 89 5.15 -17.75 21.95
C LYS A 89 5.25 -18.70 23.14
N ALA A 90 4.78 -18.27 24.31
CA ALA A 90 4.76 -19.09 25.52
C ALA A 90 3.79 -20.29 25.38
N GLU A 91 2.59 -20.06 24.85
CA GLU A 91 1.62 -21.12 24.52
C GLU A 91 2.17 -22.09 23.47
N LYS A 92 2.81 -21.60 22.41
CA LYS A 92 3.43 -22.46 21.40
C LYS A 92 4.60 -23.29 21.97
N ALA A 93 5.37 -22.74 22.92
CA ALA A 93 6.44 -23.46 23.59
C ALA A 93 5.90 -24.54 24.54
N LYS A 94 4.79 -24.27 25.25
CA LYS A 94 4.08 -25.26 26.07
C LYS A 94 3.45 -26.38 25.26
N ALA A 95 2.87 -26.06 24.09
CA ALA A 95 2.24 -27.06 23.22
C ALA A 95 3.25 -27.92 22.43
N ALA A 96 4.53 -27.53 22.42
CA ALA A 96 5.62 -28.25 21.76
C ALA A 96 6.48 -29.07 22.74
N ALA A 97 6.24 -28.92 24.05
CA ALA A 97 6.82 -29.71 25.13
C ALA A 97 5.83 -30.82 25.52
#